data_AF-A0A952PQD9-F1
#
_entry.id   AF-A0A952PQD9-F1
#
_cell.length_a   1.000
_cell.length_b   1.000
_cell.length_c   1.000
_cell.angle_alpha   90.00
_cell.angle_beta   90.00
_cell.angle_gamma   90.00
#
_symmetry.space_group_name_H-M   'P 1'
#
loop_
_entity.id
_entity.type
_entity.pdbx_description
1 polymer ?
#
loop_
_entity_poly.entity_id
_entity_poly.type
_entity_poly.pdbx_seq_one_letter_code
_entity_poly.pdbx_strand_id
1 'polypeptide(L)'
;MNFDPSLPNPQNLQPRSGDPGIISMAEALIVRMIVMGSGGPENAEITEQGLRFVRHLMANSRACRSGFIPNFKNIDCVREVAKDFIRQCGSASRALQTMYQVI
;
A
#
# COMPACT_ATOMS: atom_id res chain seq x y z
N MET A 1 17.49 -4.17 53.49
CA MET A 1 18.02 -3.70 52.19
C MET A 1 17.99 -4.87 51.22
N ASN A 2 17.20 -4.78 50.15
CA ASN A 2 17.48 -5.33 48.82
C ASN A 2 16.29 -4.99 47.92
N PHE A 3 16.42 -3.85 47.23
CA PHE A 3 15.54 -3.44 46.16
C PHE A 3 16.32 -3.70 44.88
N ASP A 4 15.94 -4.72 44.12
CA ASP A 4 16.52 -5.02 42.81
C ASP A 4 15.55 -4.47 41.76
N PRO A 5 15.82 -3.32 41.12
CA PRO A 5 14.96 -2.81 40.08
C PRO A 5 15.37 -3.51 38.78
N SER A 6 14.66 -4.58 38.43
CA SER A 6 14.79 -5.18 37.11
C SER A 6 14.39 -4.13 36.05
N LEU A 7 15.38 -3.48 35.45
CA LEU A 7 15.21 -2.54 34.35
C LEU A 7 14.51 -3.25 33.17
N PRO A 8 13.52 -2.62 32.53
CA PRO A 8 12.92 -3.20 31.33
C PRO A 8 13.96 -3.24 30.21
N ASN A 9 14.21 -4.45 29.70
CA ASN A 9 15.15 -4.74 28.63
C ASN A 9 14.77 -3.98 27.33
N PRO A 10 15.63 -3.11 26.76
CA PRO A 10 15.29 -2.30 25.57
C PRO A 10 15.22 -3.11 24.26
N GLN A 11 15.41 -4.43 24.30
CA GLN A 11 15.39 -5.30 23.12
C GLN A 11 13.98 -5.69 22.63
N ASN A 12 12.90 -5.20 23.25
CA ASN A 12 11.53 -5.50 22.82
C ASN A 12 10.88 -4.39 21.96
N LEU A 13 11.70 -3.50 21.36
CA LEU A 13 11.26 -2.56 20.32
C LEU A 13 11.32 -3.18 18.91
N GLN A 14 11.06 -4.48 18.80
CA GLN A 14 10.68 -5.02 17.49
C GLN A 14 9.35 -4.39 17.12
N PRO A 15 9.23 -3.71 15.97
CA PRO A 15 7.94 -3.21 15.51
C PRO A 15 7.05 -4.44 15.32
N ARG A 16 6.08 -4.60 16.24
CA ARG A 16 5.09 -5.67 16.16
C ARG A 16 4.47 -5.59 14.78
N SER A 17 4.61 -6.69 14.05
CA SER A 17 3.99 -6.94 12.77
C SER A 17 2.50 -6.62 12.88
N GLY A 18 2.09 -5.49 12.29
CA GLY A 18 0.69 -5.11 12.14
C GLY A 18 0.20 -4.06 13.14
N ASP A 19 0.83 -2.89 13.18
CA ASP A 19 0.14 -1.71 13.72
C ASP A 19 -1.03 -1.37 12.77
N PRO A 20 -2.30 -1.51 13.19
CA PRO A 20 -3.46 -1.30 12.33
C PRO A 20 -3.48 0.12 11.72
N GLY A 21 -2.90 1.10 12.44
CA GLY A 21 -2.79 2.48 11.97
C GLY A 21 -1.88 2.62 10.74
N ILE A 22 -0.76 1.88 10.71
CA ILE A 22 0.19 1.92 9.58
C ILE A 22 -0.41 1.27 8.33
N ILE A 23 -1.15 0.18 8.50
CA ILE A 23 -1.84 -0.50 7.39
C ILE A 23 -2.89 0.43 6.77
N SER A 24 -3.72 1.07 7.61
CA SER A 24 -4.75 1.98 7.15
C SER A 24 -4.18 3.20 6.41
N MET A 25 -3.07 3.76 6.91
CA MET A 25 -2.41 4.90 6.25
C MET A 25 -1.79 4.49 4.91
N ALA A 26 -1.14 3.33 4.84
CA ALA A 26 -0.56 2.83 3.60
C ALA A 26 -1.63 2.59 2.54
N GLU A 27 -2.75 1.95 2.91
CA GLU A 27 -3.88 1.72 2.00
C GLU A 27 -4.41 3.06 1.45
N ALA A 28 -4.61 4.06 2.31
CA ALA A 28 -5.11 5.38 1.87
C ALA A 28 -4.17 6.06 0.86
N LEU A 29 -2.85 6.00 1.09
CA LEU A 29 -1.85 6.58 0.18
C LEU A 29 -1.80 5.84 -1.16
N ILE A 30 -1.84 4.51 -1.13
CA ILE A 30 -1.82 3.66 -2.33
C ILE A 30 -3.11 3.87 -3.14
N VAL A 31 -4.28 3.89 -2.49
CA VAL A 31 -5.57 4.21 -3.13
C VAL A 31 -5.51 5.57 -3.81
N ARG A 32 -4.99 6.60 -3.12
CA ARG A 32 -4.83 7.93 -3.70
C ARG A 32 -3.94 7.90 -4.94
N MET A 33 -2.82 7.18 -4.89
CA MET A 33 -1.90 7.05 -6.02
C MET A 33 -2.55 6.35 -7.22
N ILE A 34 -3.36 5.31 -6.98
CA ILE A 34 -4.13 4.63 -8.02
C ILE A 34 -5.16 5.59 -8.64
N VAL A 35 -5.89 6.36 -7.84
CA VAL A 35 -6.85 7.36 -8.32
C VAL A 35 -6.14 8.41 -9.19
N MET A 36 -5.00 8.94 -8.72
CA MET A 36 -4.20 9.89 -9.48
C MET A 36 -3.58 9.30 -10.76
N GLY A 37 -3.54 7.97 -10.92
CA GLY A 37 -3.04 7.31 -12.12
C GLY A 37 -4.11 6.84 -13.10
N SER A 38 -5.34 6.67 -12.60
CA SER A 38 -6.46 6.10 -13.37
C SER A 38 -7.61 7.09 -13.59
N GLY A 39 -7.56 8.25 -12.93
CA GLY A 39 -8.65 9.21 -12.82
C GLY A 39 -9.73 8.79 -11.81
N GLY A 40 -9.74 7.56 -11.31
CA GLY A 40 -10.68 7.10 -10.30
C GLY A 40 -12.18 7.28 -10.65
N PRO A 41 -13.09 7.15 -9.66
CA PRO A 41 -14.54 7.34 -9.85
C PRO A 41 -14.89 8.75 -10.32
N GLU A 42 -14.25 9.77 -9.74
CA GLU A 42 -14.61 11.18 -9.92
C GLU A 42 -13.90 11.87 -11.11
N ASN A 43 -13.17 11.12 -11.95
CA ASN A 43 -12.35 11.69 -13.03
C ASN A 43 -11.32 12.72 -12.52
N ALA A 44 -10.64 12.40 -11.42
CA ALA A 44 -9.54 13.19 -10.91
C ALA A 44 -8.44 13.40 -11.97
N GLU A 45 -7.69 14.49 -11.83
CA GLU A 45 -6.55 14.77 -12.70
C GLU A 45 -5.54 13.62 -12.65
N ILE A 46 -5.14 13.15 -13.84
CA ILE A 46 -4.15 12.09 -13.97
C ILE A 46 -2.76 12.71 -13.92
N THR A 47 -1.93 12.20 -13.02
CA THR A 47 -0.54 12.61 -12.85
C THR A 47 0.41 11.57 -13.40
N GLU A 48 1.60 12.01 -13.84
CA GLU A 48 2.64 11.11 -14.33
C GLU A 48 3.08 10.07 -13.30
N GLN A 49 3.22 10.46 -12.03
CA GLN A 49 3.55 9.55 -10.93
C GLN A 49 2.48 8.49 -10.73
N GLY A 50 1.21 8.90 -10.65
CA GLY A 50 0.09 7.96 -10.54
C GLY A 50 0.04 7.01 -11.74
N LEU A 51 0.26 7.52 -12.96
CA LEU A 51 0.22 6.73 -14.18
C LEU A 51 1.34 5.68 -14.21
N ARG A 52 2.57 6.04 -13.78
CA ARG A 52 3.67 5.09 -13.60
C ARG A 52 3.30 3.99 -12.61
N PHE A 53 2.70 4.35 -11.49
CA PHE A 53 2.30 3.39 -10.47
C PHE A 53 1.21 2.44 -10.97
N VAL A 54 0.17 2.93 -11.64
CA VAL A 54 -0.89 2.09 -12.22
C VAL A 54 -0.33 1.13 -13.28
N ARG A 55 0.58 1.60 -14.15
CA ARG A 55 1.27 0.74 -15.11
C ARG A 55 2.08 -0.35 -14.42
N HIS A 56 2.78 -0.02 -13.34
CA HIS A 56 3.51 -1.01 -12.53
C HIS A 56 2.56 -2.06 -11.92
N LEU A 57 1.43 -1.65 -11.36
CA LEU A 57 0.41 -2.57 -10.82
C LEU A 57 -0.10 -3.52 -11.91
N MET A 58 -0.43 -2.99 -13.09
CA MET A 58 -0.94 -3.78 -14.21
C MET A 58 0.11 -4.75 -14.75
N ALA A 59 1.37 -4.34 -14.86
CA ALA A 59 2.46 -5.20 -15.36
C ALA A 59 2.75 -6.38 -14.42
N ASN A 60 2.60 -6.18 -13.11
CA ASN A 60 2.88 -7.20 -12.09
C ASN A 60 1.66 -8.04 -11.69
N SER A 61 0.44 -7.58 -12.01
CA SER A 61 -0.79 -8.34 -11.75
C SER A 61 -0.94 -9.50 -12.74
N ARG A 62 -1.07 -10.73 -12.20
CA ARG A 62 -1.35 -11.93 -13.00
C ARG A 62 -2.65 -11.80 -13.80
N ALA A 63 -3.70 -11.26 -13.18
CA ALA A 63 -5.00 -11.08 -13.81
C ALA A 63 -4.94 -10.11 -15.00
N CYS A 64 -4.20 -9.00 -14.84
CA CYS A 64 -4.01 -8.02 -15.92
C CYS A 64 -3.28 -8.63 -17.13
N ARG A 65 -2.30 -9.51 -16.90
CA ARG A 65 -1.61 -10.24 -17.99
C ARG A 65 -2.52 -11.21 -18.75
N SER A 66 -3.63 -11.63 -18.14
CA SER A 66 -4.66 -12.46 -18.78
C SER A 66 -5.80 -11.61 -19.40
N GLY A 67 -5.64 -10.29 -19.48
CA GLY A 67 -6.62 -9.38 -20.09
C GLY A 67 -7.68 -8.86 -19.13
N PHE A 68 -7.62 -9.18 -17.84
CA PHE A 68 -8.55 -8.66 -16.84
C PHE A 68 -8.06 -7.33 -16.27
N ILE A 69 -8.70 -6.23 -16.64
CA ILE A 69 -8.34 -4.89 -16.17
C ILE A 69 -9.28 -4.49 -15.03
N PRO A 70 -8.76 -4.08 -13.85
CA PRO A 70 -9.59 -3.60 -12.75
C PRO A 70 -10.44 -2.39 -13.15
N ASN A 71 -11.69 -2.35 -12.67
CA ASN A 71 -12.56 -1.19 -12.86
C ASN A 71 -12.17 -0.06 -11.89
N PHE A 72 -11.29 0.84 -12.33
CA PHE A 72 -10.89 1.99 -11.53
C PHE A 72 -11.97 3.07 -11.36
N LYS A 73 -13.15 2.93 -12.00
CA LYS A 73 -14.32 3.78 -11.72
C LYS A 73 -15.09 3.36 -10.47
N ASN A 74 -14.81 2.18 -9.91
CA ASN A 74 -15.40 1.76 -8.64
C ASN A 74 -14.35 1.89 -7.52
N ILE A 75 -14.63 2.71 -6.52
CA ILE A 75 -13.71 2.94 -5.39
C ILE A 75 -13.44 1.67 -4.58
N ASP A 76 -14.40 0.76 -4.48
CA ASP A 76 -14.21 -0.50 -3.76
C ASP A 76 -13.27 -1.42 -4.54
N CYS A 77 -13.35 -1.42 -5.88
CA CYS A 77 -12.35 -2.11 -6.70
C CYS A 77 -10.94 -1.50 -6.53
N VAL A 78 -10.83 -0.17 -6.44
CA VAL A 78 -9.54 0.51 -6.18
C VAL A 78 -8.97 0.08 -4.82
N ARG A 79 -9.80 0.05 -3.77
CA ARG A 79 -9.40 -0.41 -2.43
C ARG A 79 -8.93 -1.86 -2.44
N GLU A 80 -9.64 -2.75 -3.12
CA GLU A 80 -9.21 -4.14 -3.23
C GLU A 80 -7.88 -4.29 -3.98
N VAL A 81 -7.66 -3.54 -5.06
CA VAL A 81 -6.35 -3.50 -5.75
C VAL A 81 -5.23 -3.01 -4.81
N ALA A 82 -5.50 -1.97 -3.99
CA ALA A 82 -4.54 -1.47 -3.02
C ALA A 82 -4.20 -2.50 -1.94
N LYS A 83 -5.21 -3.18 -1.39
CA LYS A 83 -5.03 -4.25 -0.40
C LYS A 83 -4.24 -5.42 -0.98
N ASP A 84 -4.55 -5.82 -2.21
CA ASP A 84 -3.83 -6.90 -2.90
C ASP A 84 -2.37 -6.55 -3.14
N PHE A 85 -2.09 -5.31 -3.54
CA PHE A 85 -0.71 -4.83 -3.67
C PHE A 85 0.04 -4.88 -2.32
N ILE A 86 -0.58 -4.41 -1.23
CA ILE A 86 0.02 -4.49 0.12
C ILE A 86 0.30 -5.94 0.52
N ARG A 87 -0.64 -6.85 0.27
CA ARG A 87 -0.48 -8.29 0.54
C ARG A 87 0.69 -8.88 -0.26
N GLN A 88 0.82 -8.52 -1.54
CA GLN A 88 1.91 -8.99 -2.41
C GLN A 88 3.28 -8.50 -1.93
N CYS A 89 3.38 -7.27 -1.41
CA CYS A 89 4.61 -6.74 -0.82
C CYS A 89 4.95 -7.35 0.55
N GLY A 90 3.99 -8.03 1.19
CA GLY A 90 4.13 -8.72 2.48
C GLY A 90 4.02 -7.80 3.70
N SER A 91 4.12 -6.48 3.55
CA SER A 91 3.82 -5.52 4.62
C SER A 91 3.49 -4.14 4.06
N ALA A 92 2.76 -3.34 4.85
CA ALA A 92 2.42 -1.95 4.53
C ALA A 92 3.67 -1.08 4.28
N SER A 93 4.71 -1.22 5.12
CA SER A 93 5.95 -0.46 4.95
C SER A 93 6.70 -0.82 3.67
N ARG A 94 6.75 -2.11 3.31
CA ARG A 94 7.37 -2.54 2.03
C ARG A 94 6.55 -2.07 0.84
N ALA A 95 5.23 -2.11 0.92
CA ALA A 95 4.36 -1.61 -0.13
C ALA A 95 4.59 -0.11 -0.40
N LEU A 96 4.70 0.70 0.65
CA LEU A 96 5.03 2.12 0.51
C LEU A 96 6.43 2.32 -0.08
N GLN A 97 7.43 1.60 0.40
CA GLN A 97 8.79 1.66 -0.18
C GLN A 97 8.79 1.31 -1.67
N THR A 98 8.09 0.24 -2.07
CA THR A 98 7.97 -0.14 -3.48
C THR A 98 7.23 0.91 -4.29
N MET A 99 6.14 1.47 -3.77
CA MET A 99 5.43 2.58 -4.42
C MET A 99 6.38 3.77 -4.67
N TYR A 100 7.16 4.19 -3.66
CA TYR A 100 8.13 5.28 -3.78
C TYR A 100 9.32 4.98 -4.70
N GLN A 101 9.67 3.71 -4.91
CA GLN A 101 10.70 3.33 -5.87
C GLN A 101 10.20 3.39 -7.33
N VAL A 102 8.89 3.33 -7.53
CA VAL A 102 8.26 3.36 -8.85
C VAL A 102 7.97 4.80 -9.32
N ILE A 103 7.65 5.71 -8.41
CA ILE A 103 7.20 7.08 -8.72
C ILE A 103 8.33 8.11 -8.72
#